data_AF-A0A956KHC5-F1
#
_entry.id   AF-A0A956KHC5-F1
#
_cell.length_a   1.000
_cell.length_b   1.000
_cell.length_c   1.000
_cell.angle_alpha   90.00
_cell.angle_beta   90.00
_cell.angle_gamma   90.00
#
_symmetry.space_group_name_H-M   'P 1'
#
loop_
_entity.id
_entity.type
_entity.pdbx_description
1 polymer ?
#
loop_
_entity_poly.entity_id
_entity_poly.type
_entity_poly.pdbx_seq_one_letter_code
_entity_poly.pdbx_strand_id
1 'polypeptide(L)'
;MEAARQHLQVITRDKASVRPLPDDGTLVIGRAPSSDIHVDDRSVSRRHAELVVEGRRVKIVDLGSRNGTQVNGKRLAGQRALDPGDVVSIGPLTLVLRGPAGDATITTEAVQKTTPTWLALGEREVLIASPGMARAFELLRRLAPCELAVLIRGETGVGKENAAFAVHHWSGREGPFVPVNCAAIPESLVESELFGHVRGAFTGATASRSGLFTRASGGTLFLDELGELSPAVQAKLLRALEERAITPVGAPRPEPVDVRLVAATKR
;
A
#
# COMPACT_ATOMS: atom_id res chain seq x y z
N MET A 1 -27.50 5.92 17.06
CA MET A 1 -26.15 5.64 16.51
C MET A 1 -26.30 5.54 15.00
N GLU A 2 -25.74 6.49 14.26
CA GLU A 2 -25.73 6.46 12.80
C GLU A 2 -24.92 5.24 12.35
N ALA A 3 -25.54 4.32 11.60
CA ALA A 3 -24.85 3.14 11.10
C ALA A 3 -23.67 3.60 10.23
N ALA A 4 -22.46 3.15 10.53
CA ALA A 4 -21.28 3.58 9.80
C ALA A 4 -21.44 3.24 8.29
N ARG A 5 -21.43 4.29 7.46
CA ARG A 5 -21.68 4.19 6.02
C ARG A 5 -20.43 3.73 5.28
N GLN A 6 -20.61 2.97 4.20
CA GLN A 6 -19.51 2.62 3.31
C GLN A 6 -18.94 3.90 2.67
N HIS A 7 -17.63 3.94 2.47
CA HIS A 7 -16.94 5.05 1.84
C HIS A 7 -15.78 4.56 0.98
N LEU A 8 -15.34 5.39 0.04
CA LEU A 8 -14.13 5.18 -0.74
C LEU A 8 -12.99 5.97 -0.11
N GLN A 9 -11.84 5.34 0.09
CA GLN A 9 -10.57 6.06 0.11
C GLN A 9 -10.14 6.30 -1.33
N VAL A 10 -10.07 7.57 -1.73
CA VAL A 10 -9.69 8.02 -3.06
C VAL A 10 -8.27 8.55 -2.98
N ILE A 11 -7.33 7.88 -3.63
CA ILE A 11 -5.90 8.18 -3.58
C ILE A 11 -5.41 8.47 -4.99
N THR A 12 -4.89 9.68 -5.21
CA THR A 12 -4.15 10.11 -6.41
C THR A 12 -2.68 10.30 -6.05
N ARG A 13 -1.85 10.77 -7.00
CA ARG A 13 -0.42 11.01 -6.74
C ARG A 13 -0.16 12.06 -5.64
N ASP A 14 -1.04 13.02 -5.54
CA ASP A 14 -0.88 14.25 -4.77
C ASP A 14 -1.87 14.37 -3.60
N LYS A 15 -2.89 13.51 -3.56
CA LYS A 15 -3.99 13.66 -2.61
C LYS A 15 -4.57 12.31 -2.20
N ALA A 16 -4.85 12.19 -0.90
CA ALA A 16 -5.76 11.17 -0.38
C ALA A 16 -7.01 11.86 0.20
N SER A 17 -8.18 11.32 -0.09
CA SER A 17 -9.46 11.83 0.43
C SER A 17 -10.45 10.71 0.69
N VAL A 18 -11.43 11.00 1.55
CA VAL A 18 -12.54 10.09 1.82
C VAL A 18 -13.76 10.58 1.09
N ARG A 19 -14.41 9.69 0.35
CA ARG A 19 -15.67 9.97 -0.33
C ARG A 19 -16.78 9.04 0.18
N PRO A 20 -17.83 9.57 0.82
CA PRO A 20 -19.02 8.79 1.14
C PRO A 20 -19.65 8.21 -0.13
N LEU A 21 -20.15 6.98 -0.06
CA LEU A 21 -20.98 6.42 -1.13
C LEU A 21 -22.43 6.90 -0.98
N PRO A 22 -23.15 7.13 -2.10
CA PRO A 22 -24.60 7.33 -2.05
C PRO A 22 -25.30 6.05 -1.58
N ASP A 23 -26.54 6.16 -1.11
CA ASP A 23 -27.35 4.99 -0.72
C ASP A 23 -27.71 4.14 -1.96
N ASP A 24 -28.06 4.79 -3.07
CA ASP A 24 -28.25 4.17 -4.38
C ASP A 24 -27.80 5.13 -5.48
N GLY A 25 -27.30 4.61 -6.60
CA GLY A 25 -26.97 5.40 -7.78
C GLY A 25 -25.66 4.98 -8.45
N THR A 26 -25.16 5.85 -9.33
CA THR A 26 -23.91 5.61 -10.07
C THR A 26 -22.95 6.76 -9.86
N LEU A 27 -21.70 6.45 -9.57
CA LEU A 27 -20.60 7.42 -9.56
C LEU A 27 -19.70 7.19 -10.78
N VAL A 28 -19.51 8.20 -11.60
CA VAL A 28 -18.64 8.15 -12.78
C VAL A 28 -17.21 8.51 -12.39
N ILE A 29 -16.26 7.66 -12.80
CA ILE A 29 -14.82 7.89 -12.67
C ILE A 29 -14.28 8.27 -14.04
N GLY A 30 -13.52 9.37 -14.13
CA GLY A 30 -12.96 9.77 -15.42
C GLY A 30 -12.17 11.06 -15.42
N ARG A 31 -11.53 11.31 -16.56
CA ARG A 31 -10.78 12.55 -16.83
C ARG A 31 -11.66 13.74 -17.16
N ALA A 32 -12.94 13.54 -17.50
CA ALA A 32 -13.82 14.66 -17.73
C ALA A 32 -14.06 15.42 -16.42
N PRO A 33 -14.06 16.77 -16.41
CA PRO A 33 -14.39 17.56 -15.21
C PRO A 33 -15.80 17.29 -14.65
N SER A 34 -16.70 16.77 -15.49
CA SER A 34 -18.06 16.36 -15.10
C SER A 34 -18.12 14.99 -14.41
N SER A 35 -16.99 14.29 -14.25
CA SER A 35 -16.97 12.98 -13.58
C SER A 35 -17.09 13.20 -12.08
N ASP A 36 -17.86 12.35 -11.40
CA ASP A 36 -17.94 12.35 -9.95
C ASP A 36 -16.54 12.27 -9.34
N ILE A 37 -15.77 11.24 -9.70
CA ILE A 37 -14.37 11.09 -9.30
C ILE A 37 -13.51 11.53 -10.47
N HIS A 38 -13.15 12.81 -10.45
CA HIS A 38 -12.33 13.44 -11.47
C HIS A 38 -10.83 13.14 -11.28
N VAL A 39 -10.16 12.72 -12.35
CA VAL A 39 -8.71 12.47 -12.38
C VAL A 39 -8.12 13.09 -13.64
N ASP A 40 -7.40 14.21 -13.51
CA ASP A 40 -6.75 14.87 -14.65
C ASP A 40 -5.43 14.18 -15.04
N ASP A 41 -5.53 12.99 -15.63
CA ASP A 41 -4.38 12.25 -16.15
C ASP A 41 -4.70 11.60 -17.50
N ARG A 42 -3.80 11.75 -18.48
CA ARG A 42 -3.95 11.23 -19.85
C ARG A 42 -4.12 9.70 -19.92
N SER A 43 -3.67 8.97 -18.90
CA SER A 43 -3.89 7.53 -18.77
C SER A 43 -5.34 7.18 -18.41
N VAL A 44 -6.17 8.16 -18.06
CA VAL A 44 -7.58 7.99 -17.69
C VAL A 44 -8.48 8.46 -18.83
N SER A 45 -9.43 7.61 -19.24
CA SER A 45 -10.43 7.96 -20.25
C SER A 45 -11.39 9.03 -19.72
N ARG A 46 -12.04 9.79 -20.62
CA ARG A 46 -12.97 10.88 -20.23
C ARG A 46 -14.07 10.39 -19.29
N ARG A 47 -14.68 9.26 -19.65
CA ARG A 47 -15.48 8.38 -18.78
C ARG A 47 -14.78 7.03 -18.79
N HIS A 48 -14.22 6.63 -17.65
CA HIS A 48 -13.35 5.45 -17.58
C HIS A 48 -14.09 4.26 -17.00
N ALA A 49 -14.71 4.45 -15.85
CA ALA A 49 -15.43 3.42 -15.14
C ALA A 49 -16.59 4.02 -14.36
N GLU A 50 -17.51 3.17 -13.93
CA GLU A 50 -18.63 3.53 -13.09
C GLU A 50 -18.70 2.62 -11.86
N LEU A 51 -18.97 3.23 -10.71
CA LEU A 51 -19.37 2.51 -9.51
C LEU A 51 -20.88 2.57 -9.40
N VAL A 52 -21.53 1.42 -9.53
CA VAL A 52 -22.96 1.25 -9.31
C VAL A 52 -23.16 0.83 -7.86
N VAL A 53 -23.93 1.62 -7.12
CA VAL A 53 -24.25 1.39 -5.71
C VAL A 53 -25.74 1.07 -5.60
N GLU A 54 -26.04 -0.08 -4.98
CA GLU A 54 -27.39 -0.56 -4.69
C GLU A 54 -27.43 -0.95 -3.19
N GLY A 55 -27.87 -0.02 -2.34
CA GLY A 55 -27.74 -0.12 -0.89
C GLY A 55 -26.30 -0.31 -0.42
N ARG A 56 -25.95 -1.53 0.03
CA ARG A 56 -24.58 -1.89 0.49
C ARG A 56 -23.73 -2.60 -0.57
N ARG A 57 -24.32 -2.89 -1.74
CA ARG A 57 -23.64 -3.58 -2.83
C ARG A 57 -23.01 -2.54 -3.73
N VAL A 58 -21.71 -2.70 -3.96
CA VAL A 58 -20.94 -1.83 -4.86
C VAL A 58 -20.44 -2.69 -6.01
N LYS A 59 -20.60 -2.22 -7.24
CA LYS A 59 -20.13 -2.89 -8.45
C LYS A 59 -19.31 -1.90 -9.28
N ILE A 60 -18.14 -2.31 -9.73
CA ILE A 60 -17.33 -1.56 -10.69
C ILE A 60 -17.61 -2.06 -12.11
N VAL A 61 -17.75 -1.13 -13.04
CA VAL A 61 -17.94 -1.40 -14.47
C VAL A 61 -16.91 -0.58 -15.26
N ASP A 62 -16.08 -1.22 -16.08
CA ASP A 62 -15.22 -0.49 -17.03
C ASP A 62 -16.05 -0.08 -18.26
N LEU A 63 -15.96 1.19 -18.67
CA LEU A 63 -16.77 1.76 -19.76
C LEU A 63 -16.10 1.65 -21.14
N GLY A 64 -15.30 0.61 -21.37
CA GLY A 64 -14.51 0.48 -22.59
C GLY A 64 -13.31 1.42 -22.60
N SER A 65 -12.68 1.58 -21.44
CA SER A 65 -11.55 2.47 -21.25
C SER A 65 -10.31 2.02 -22.03
N ARG A 66 -9.48 2.98 -22.44
CA ARG A 66 -8.26 2.68 -23.22
C ARG A 66 -7.25 1.81 -22.47
N ASN A 67 -7.02 2.11 -21.20
CA ASN A 67 -5.98 1.48 -20.38
C ASN A 67 -6.52 0.39 -19.44
N GLY A 68 -7.84 0.24 -19.36
CA GLY A 68 -8.50 -0.72 -18.49
C GLY A 68 -8.53 -0.29 -17.03
N THR A 69 -9.52 -0.82 -16.33
CA THR A 69 -9.64 -0.81 -14.87
C THR A 69 -9.02 -2.09 -14.30
N GLN A 70 -8.34 -2.00 -13.17
CA GLN A 70 -7.84 -3.17 -12.43
C GLN A 70 -8.50 -3.27 -11.06
N VAL A 71 -8.72 -4.50 -10.57
CA VAL A 71 -9.20 -4.78 -9.21
C VAL A 71 -8.28 -5.81 -8.57
N ASN A 72 -7.67 -5.45 -7.44
CA ASN A 72 -6.66 -6.24 -6.72
C ASN A 72 -5.51 -6.69 -7.66
N GLY A 73 -5.02 -5.76 -8.49
CA GLY A 73 -3.95 -5.96 -9.48
C GLY A 73 -4.32 -6.80 -10.72
N LYS A 74 -5.58 -7.24 -10.85
CA LYS A 74 -6.04 -7.99 -12.03
C LYS A 74 -6.92 -7.10 -12.91
N ARG A 75 -6.72 -7.15 -14.23
CA ARG A 75 -7.54 -6.39 -15.18
C ARG A 75 -9.00 -6.84 -15.09
N LEU A 76 -9.91 -5.87 -15.01
CA LEU A 76 -11.36 -6.09 -14.96
C LEU A 76 -11.87 -6.53 -16.33
N ALA A 77 -12.63 -7.62 -16.37
CA ALA A 77 -13.36 -8.07 -17.54
C ALA A 77 -14.86 -7.72 -17.37
N GLY A 78 -15.31 -6.63 -17.99
CA GLY A 78 -16.69 -6.16 -17.89
C GLY A 78 -17.00 -5.52 -16.53
N GLN A 79 -17.78 -6.21 -15.70
CA GLN A 79 -18.23 -5.72 -14.38
C GLN A 79 -17.88 -6.69 -13.26
N ARG A 80 -17.67 -6.16 -12.05
CA ARG A 80 -17.35 -6.96 -10.85
C ARG A 80 -17.95 -6.34 -9.60
N ALA A 81 -18.52 -7.17 -8.73
CA ALA A 81 -18.89 -6.76 -7.38
C ALA A 81 -17.64 -6.49 -6.54
N LEU A 82 -17.65 -5.41 -5.77
CA LEU A 82 -16.58 -5.01 -4.87
C LEU A 82 -16.96 -5.32 -3.43
N ASP A 83 -16.04 -5.99 -2.75
CA ASP A 83 -16.11 -6.19 -1.31
C ASP A 83 -15.25 -5.14 -0.59
N PRO A 84 -15.59 -4.75 0.65
CA PRO A 84 -14.71 -3.91 1.46
C PRO A 84 -13.29 -4.47 1.54
N GLY A 85 -12.30 -3.60 1.31
CA GLY A 85 -10.90 -3.96 1.19
C GLY A 85 -10.44 -4.21 -0.25
N ASP A 86 -11.35 -4.35 -1.22
CA ASP A 86 -10.98 -4.37 -2.63
C ASP A 86 -10.38 -3.03 -3.06
N VAL A 87 -9.34 -3.15 -3.90
CA VAL A 87 -8.54 -2.05 -4.40
C VAL A 87 -8.78 -1.94 -5.90
N VAL A 88 -9.30 -0.81 -6.35
CA VAL A 88 -9.48 -0.49 -7.77
C VAL A 88 -8.38 0.45 -8.22
N SER A 89 -7.69 0.14 -9.31
CA SER A 89 -6.62 0.98 -9.87
C SER A 89 -6.97 1.40 -11.30
N ILE A 90 -6.91 2.72 -11.55
CA ILE A 90 -7.22 3.37 -12.83
C ILE A 90 -6.16 4.45 -13.09
N GLY A 91 -5.14 4.15 -13.90
CA GLY A 91 -4.02 5.09 -14.08
C GLY A 91 -3.36 5.44 -12.74
N PRO A 92 -3.22 6.72 -12.37
CA PRO A 92 -2.70 7.12 -11.06
C PRO A 92 -3.70 7.01 -9.92
N LEU A 93 -4.99 6.75 -10.20
CA LEU A 93 -6.02 6.64 -9.20
C LEU A 93 -6.01 5.26 -8.56
N THR A 94 -6.01 5.23 -7.23
CA THR A 94 -6.37 4.05 -6.44
C THR A 94 -7.59 4.34 -5.57
N LEU A 95 -8.58 3.45 -5.64
CA LEU A 95 -9.76 3.47 -4.77
C LEU A 95 -9.72 2.26 -3.86
N VAL A 96 -9.99 2.46 -2.56
CA VAL A 96 -10.20 1.35 -1.62
C VAL A 96 -11.60 1.47 -1.05
N LEU A 97 -12.42 0.44 -1.26
CA LEU A 97 -13.74 0.38 -0.64
C LEU A 97 -13.59 0.09 0.85
N ARG A 98 -14.17 0.93 1.70
CA ARG A 98 -14.18 0.74 3.15
C ARG A 98 -15.62 0.54 3.61
N GLY A 99 -15.84 -0.55 4.32
CA GLY A 99 -17.07 -0.80 5.07
C GLY A 99 -17.06 -0.13 6.44
N PRO A 100 -18.21 -0.11 7.15
CA PRO A 100 -18.22 0.13 8.58
C PRO A 100 -17.16 -0.73 9.28
N ALA A 101 -16.47 -0.15 10.27
CA ALA A 101 -15.42 -0.82 11.02
C ALA A 101 -15.94 -2.18 11.55
N GLY A 102 -15.39 -3.28 11.01
CA GLY A 102 -15.84 -4.64 11.29
C GLY A 102 -16.07 -5.49 10.05
N ASP A 103 -16.46 -4.87 8.92
CA ASP A 103 -16.90 -5.58 7.72
C ASP A 103 -15.84 -5.55 6.60
N ALA A 104 -14.62 -6.04 6.83
CA ALA A 104 -14.07 -6.86 5.76
C ALA A 104 -15.04 -8.04 5.70
N THR A 105 -15.84 -8.16 4.63
CA THR A 105 -16.95 -9.11 4.51
C THR A 105 -16.42 -10.54 4.44
N ILE A 106 -15.85 -11.01 5.54
CA ILE A 106 -16.07 -12.34 6.03
C ILE A 106 -17.46 -12.26 6.65
N THR A 107 -18.41 -13.05 6.15
CA THR A 107 -19.74 -13.17 6.75
C THR A 107 -19.59 -13.32 8.25
N THR A 108 -20.44 -12.64 9.01
CA THR A 108 -20.43 -12.60 10.49
C THR A 108 -20.44 -14.00 11.12
N GLU A 109 -20.81 -15.03 10.37
CA GLU A 109 -20.70 -16.46 10.73
C GLU A 109 -19.26 -16.97 10.84
N ALA A 110 -18.33 -16.51 9.99
CA ALA A 110 -16.92 -16.92 10.05
C ALA A 110 -16.09 -16.14 11.09
N VAL A 111 -16.64 -15.07 11.68
CA VAL A 111 -15.99 -14.31 12.76
C VAL A 111 -16.08 -15.03 14.11
N GLN A 112 -17.02 -15.95 14.30
CA GLN A 112 -17.25 -16.58 15.61
C GLN A 112 -16.42 -17.85 15.88
N LYS A 113 -15.76 -18.46 14.88
CA LYS A 113 -14.86 -19.61 15.06
C LYS A 113 -13.82 -19.72 13.94
N THR A 114 -12.80 -18.86 13.90
CA THR A 114 -11.60 -19.21 13.12
C THR A 114 -10.73 -20.15 13.93
N THR A 115 -10.76 -21.44 13.59
CA THR A 115 -9.73 -22.39 14.06
C THR A 115 -8.36 -21.85 13.65
N PRO A 116 -7.36 -21.86 14.56
CA PRO A 116 -6.01 -21.46 14.21
C PRO A 116 -5.54 -22.21 12.95
N THR A 117 -5.15 -21.44 11.93
CA THR A 117 -4.80 -21.99 10.61
C THR A 117 -3.37 -21.60 10.27
N TRP A 118 -2.59 -22.57 9.79
CA TRP A 118 -1.26 -22.31 9.26
C TRP A 118 -1.36 -21.79 7.83
N LEU A 119 -0.74 -20.64 7.58
CA LEU A 119 -0.64 -20.02 6.27
C LEU A 119 0.80 -20.17 5.77
N ALA A 120 0.95 -20.86 4.64
CA ALA A 120 2.23 -20.94 3.93
C ALA A 120 2.48 -19.65 3.13
N LEU A 121 3.65 -19.05 3.35
CA LEU A 121 4.15 -17.86 2.67
C LEU A 121 5.57 -18.14 2.17
N GLY A 122 5.70 -18.77 1.01
CA GLY A 122 6.98 -19.23 0.49
C GLY A 122 7.66 -20.17 1.50
N GLU A 123 8.81 -19.75 2.04
CA GLU A 123 9.58 -20.50 3.04
C GLU A 123 9.11 -20.29 4.49
N ARG A 124 8.09 -19.46 4.73
CA ARG A 124 7.57 -19.17 6.08
C ARG A 124 6.23 -19.85 6.31
N GLU A 125 6.01 -20.33 7.53
CA GLU A 125 4.71 -20.75 8.03
C GLU A 125 4.23 -19.75 9.10
N VAL A 126 3.02 -19.23 8.93
CA VAL A 126 2.45 -18.22 9.83
C VAL A 126 1.14 -18.73 10.42
N LEU A 127 1.06 -18.80 11.75
CA LEU A 127 -0.17 -19.15 12.44
C LEU A 127 -1.14 -17.95 12.48
N ILE A 128 -2.32 -18.12 11.91
CA ILE A 128 -3.41 -17.16 12.00
C ILE A 128 -4.41 -17.68 13.04
N ALA A 129 -4.36 -17.12 14.24
CA ALA A 129 -5.10 -17.61 15.40
C ALA A 129 -6.29 -16.72 15.83
N SER A 130 -6.57 -15.61 15.13
CA SER A 130 -7.67 -14.72 15.48
C SER A 130 -8.46 -14.22 14.26
N PRO A 131 -9.77 -13.96 14.40
CA PRO A 131 -10.58 -13.40 13.32
C PRO A 131 -10.07 -12.04 12.85
N GLY A 132 -9.51 -11.23 13.76
CA GLY A 132 -8.90 -9.94 13.42
C GLY A 132 -7.69 -10.10 12.52
N MET A 133 -6.83 -11.09 12.81
CA MET A 133 -5.66 -11.39 11.99
C MET A 133 -6.06 -11.98 10.64
N ALA A 134 -7.09 -12.84 10.60
CA ALA A 134 -7.63 -13.36 9.33
C ALA A 134 -8.10 -12.22 8.41
N ARG A 135 -8.87 -11.26 8.93
CA ARG A 135 -9.29 -10.07 8.18
C ARG A 135 -8.10 -9.22 7.73
N ALA A 136 -7.08 -9.05 8.59
CA ALA A 136 -5.89 -8.30 8.23
C ALA A 136 -5.15 -8.95 7.06
N PHE A 137 -4.89 -10.27 7.13
CA PHE A 137 -4.20 -11.00 6.07
C PHE A 137 -4.99 -11.06 4.77
N GLU A 138 -6.33 -11.13 4.83
CA GLU A 138 -7.17 -11.02 3.64
C GLU A 138 -7.03 -9.65 2.98
N LEU A 139 -7.06 -8.57 3.76
CA LEU A 139 -6.82 -7.22 3.25
C LEU A 139 -5.41 -7.09 2.65
N LEU A 140 -4.38 -7.62 3.31
CA LEU A 140 -3.02 -7.64 2.77
C LEU A 140 -2.96 -8.38 1.44
N ARG A 141 -3.68 -9.50 1.30
CA ARG A 141 -3.74 -10.27 0.04
C ARG A 141 -4.37 -9.50 -1.10
N ARG A 142 -5.35 -8.62 -0.81
CA ARG A 142 -5.98 -7.74 -1.80
C ARG A 142 -5.10 -6.53 -2.15
N LEU A 143 -4.36 -5.99 -1.18
CA LEU A 143 -3.44 -4.85 -1.35
C LEU A 143 -2.09 -5.24 -1.96
N ALA A 144 -1.65 -6.49 -1.79
CA ALA A 144 -0.32 -6.93 -2.18
C ALA A 144 -0.04 -6.77 -3.68
N PRO A 145 -0.96 -7.03 -4.62
CA PRO A 145 -0.70 -6.79 -6.05
C PRO A 145 -0.57 -5.31 -6.44
N CYS A 146 -0.89 -4.38 -5.54
CA CYS A 146 -0.81 -2.94 -5.80
C CYS A 146 0.56 -2.36 -5.38
N GLU A 147 1.03 -1.30 -6.05
CA GLU A 147 2.30 -0.63 -5.72
C GLU A 147 2.25 0.29 -4.51
N LEU A 148 1.09 0.43 -3.86
CA LEU A 148 0.93 1.34 -2.72
C LEU A 148 1.88 0.96 -1.58
N ALA A 149 2.43 2.00 -0.95
CA ALA A 149 3.11 1.87 0.34
C ALA A 149 2.10 1.41 1.40
N VAL A 150 2.53 0.50 2.27
CA VAL A 150 1.67 -0.09 3.30
C VAL A 150 2.21 0.26 4.68
N LEU A 151 1.36 0.84 5.54
CA LEU A 151 1.65 1.06 6.95
C LEU A 151 0.92 0.03 7.81
N ILE A 152 1.68 -0.80 8.52
CA ILE A 152 1.19 -1.83 9.44
C ILE A 152 1.27 -1.28 10.86
N ARG A 153 0.11 -1.04 11.48
CA ARG A 153 0.03 -0.58 12.86
C ARG A 153 -0.33 -1.75 13.76
N GLY A 154 0.38 -1.88 14.87
CA GLY A 154 0.11 -2.92 15.86
C GLY A 154 1.15 -2.96 16.95
N GLU A 155 0.79 -3.58 18.07
CA GLU A 155 1.66 -3.74 19.24
C GLU A 155 2.93 -4.55 18.90
N THR A 156 3.91 -4.50 19.81
CA THR A 156 5.13 -5.33 19.69
C THR A 156 4.75 -6.81 19.71
N GLY A 157 5.38 -7.62 18.86
CA GLY A 157 5.19 -9.08 18.89
C GLY A 157 3.94 -9.63 18.19
N VAL A 158 3.07 -8.78 17.63
CA VAL A 158 1.83 -9.25 16.93
C VAL A 158 2.08 -9.83 15.52
N GLY A 159 3.34 -10.00 15.11
CA GLY A 159 3.69 -10.55 13.80
C GLY A 159 3.70 -9.54 12.64
N LYS A 160 4.03 -8.26 12.90
CA LYS A 160 4.11 -7.22 11.86
C LYS A 160 5.08 -7.58 10.72
N GLU A 161 6.20 -8.22 11.03
CA GLU A 161 7.14 -8.70 10.02
C GLU A 161 6.53 -9.76 9.11
N ASN A 162 5.76 -10.71 9.66
CA ASN A 162 5.05 -11.72 8.87
C ASN A 162 3.99 -11.08 7.96
N ALA A 163 3.29 -10.06 8.44
CA ALA A 163 2.38 -9.28 7.63
C ALA A 163 3.10 -8.53 6.50
N ALA A 164 4.25 -7.92 6.78
CA ALA A 164 5.07 -7.23 5.76
C ALA A 164 5.62 -8.21 4.71
N PHE A 165 6.08 -9.38 5.15
CA PHE A 165 6.53 -10.44 4.27
C PHE A 165 5.38 -10.98 3.40
N ALA A 166 4.18 -11.14 3.94
CA ALA A 166 3.01 -11.55 3.17
C ALA A 166 2.69 -10.56 2.03
N VAL A 167 2.81 -9.25 2.30
CA VAL A 167 2.64 -8.20 1.28
C VAL A 167 3.67 -8.36 0.16
N HIS A 168 4.94 -8.58 0.51
CA HIS A 168 5.99 -8.81 -0.48
C HIS A 168 5.72 -10.08 -1.30
N HIS A 169 5.49 -11.21 -0.63
CA HIS A 169 5.28 -12.52 -1.24
C HIS A 169 4.10 -12.53 -2.23
N TRP A 170 2.99 -11.84 -1.90
CA TRP A 170 1.81 -11.76 -2.78
C TRP A 170 1.86 -10.63 -3.81
N SER A 171 2.90 -9.81 -3.82
CA SER A 171 2.99 -8.67 -4.73
C SER A 171 3.41 -9.01 -6.15
N GLY A 172 4.01 -10.19 -6.35
CA GLY A 172 4.61 -10.57 -7.63
C GLY A 172 5.95 -9.88 -7.93
N ARG A 173 6.50 -9.10 -6.98
CA ARG A 173 7.84 -8.53 -7.11
C ARG A 173 8.89 -9.63 -6.93
N GLU A 174 9.87 -9.67 -7.83
CA GLU A 174 10.93 -10.70 -7.84
C GLU A 174 12.21 -10.27 -7.12
N GLY A 175 12.36 -8.97 -6.81
CA GLY A 175 13.51 -8.49 -6.04
C GLY A 175 13.44 -8.87 -4.55
N PRO A 176 14.43 -8.49 -3.74
CA PRO A 176 14.55 -8.97 -2.37
C PRO A 176 13.54 -8.33 -1.41
N PHE A 177 13.16 -9.09 -0.38
CA PHE A 177 12.57 -8.54 0.85
C PHE A 177 13.70 -8.12 1.79
N VAL A 178 13.80 -6.82 2.06
CA VAL A 178 14.86 -6.25 2.92
C VAL A 178 14.21 -5.72 4.21
N PRO A 179 14.19 -6.51 5.30
CA PRO A 179 13.71 -6.05 6.60
C PRO A 179 14.77 -5.24 7.34
N VAL A 180 14.34 -4.15 7.96
CA VAL A 180 15.20 -3.23 8.71
C VAL A 180 14.46 -2.80 9.97
N ASN A 181 15.04 -3.05 11.13
CA ASN A 181 14.59 -2.44 12.37
C ASN A 181 15.26 -1.07 12.52
N CYS A 182 14.47 0.00 12.42
CA CYS A 182 15.00 1.37 12.49
C CYS A 182 15.62 1.70 13.85
N ALA A 183 15.12 1.10 14.94
CA ALA A 183 15.64 1.32 16.28
C ALA A 183 17.00 0.65 16.52
N ALA A 184 17.37 -0.33 15.69
CA ALA A 184 18.66 -1.03 15.80
C ALA A 184 19.82 -0.27 15.14
N ILE A 185 19.53 0.76 14.33
CA ILE A 185 20.54 1.55 13.63
C ILE A 185 20.83 2.80 14.46
N PRO A 186 22.11 3.11 14.78
CA PRO A 186 22.46 4.37 15.42
C PRO A 186 21.94 5.57 14.62
N GLU A 187 21.37 6.56 15.31
CA GLU A 187 20.77 7.74 14.67
C GLU A 187 21.72 8.45 13.71
N SER A 188 23.02 8.51 14.04
CA SER A 188 24.04 9.11 13.20
C SER A 188 24.33 8.36 11.89
N LEU A 189 23.96 7.08 11.81
CA LEU A 189 24.23 6.22 10.65
C LEU A 189 22.97 5.92 9.84
N VAL A 190 21.77 6.07 10.42
CA VAL A 190 20.50 5.65 9.80
C VAL A 190 20.28 6.24 8.42
N GLU A 191 20.65 7.50 8.23
CA GLU A 191 20.54 8.17 6.93
C GLU A 191 21.46 7.52 5.88
N SER A 192 22.74 7.31 6.24
CA SER A 192 23.72 6.70 5.35
C SER A 192 23.46 5.22 5.07
N GLU A 193 22.82 4.51 5.99
CA GLU A 193 22.40 3.11 5.80
C GLU A 193 21.18 3.04 4.89
N LEU A 194 20.16 3.90 5.08
CA LEU A 194 18.96 3.91 4.25
C LEU A 194 19.25 4.35 2.82
N PHE A 195 19.93 5.48 2.65
CA PHE A 195 20.11 6.14 1.35
C PHE A 195 21.48 5.90 0.71
N GLY A 196 22.44 5.34 1.45
CA GLY A 196 23.82 5.19 0.97
C GLY A 196 24.61 6.49 1.09
N HIS A 197 25.89 6.43 0.74
CA HIS A 197 26.77 7.60 0.74
C HIS A 197 27.88 7.46 -0.28
N VAL A 198 28.39 8.60 -0.74
CA VAL A 198 29.61 8.65 -1.56
C VAL A 198 30.86 8.78 -0.68
N ARG A 199 32.01 8.35 -1.20
CA ARG A 199 33.31 8.59 -0.55
C ARG A 199 33.49 10.08 -0.23
N GLY A 200 33.89 10.38 1.00
CA GLY A 200 34.12 11.75 1.47
C GLY A 200 32.87 12.51 1.93
N ALA A 201 31.70 11.86 1.99
CA ALA A 201 30.46 12.51 2.41
C ALA A 201 30.48 12.98 3.89
N PHE A 202 31.22 12.29 4.75
CA PHE A 202 31.41 12.62 6.16
C PHE A 202 32.73 12.03 6.69
N THR A 203 33.12 12.42 7.90
CA THR A 203 34.32 11.91 8.57
C THR A 203 34.22 10.39 8.77
N GLY A 204 35.07 9.63 8.08
CA GLY A 204 35.05 8.16 8.09
C GLY A 204 34.46 7.51 6.83
N ALA A 205 33.88 8.28 5.90
CA ALA A 205 33.40 7.80 4.60
C ALA A 205 34.56 7.50 3.62
N THR A 206 35.35 6.46 3.94
CA THR A 206 36.55 6.08 3.17
C THR A 206 36.23 5.45 1.80
N ALA A 207 35.02 4.92 1.64
CA ALA A 207 34.49 4.37 0.40
C ALA A 207 33.01 4.73 0.24
N SER A 208 32.50 4.69 -0.99
CA SER A 208 31.06 4.79 -1.23
C SER A 208 30.37 3.48 -0.83
N ARG A 209 29.14 3.57 -0.32
CA ARG A 209 28.29 2.40 -0.01
C ARG A 209 26.87 2.62 -0.50
N SER A 210 26.30 1.59 -1.10
CA SER A 210 24.89 1.55 -1.51
C SER A 210 23.98 1.45 -0.28
N GLY A 211 22.88 2.21 -0.30
CA GLY A 211 21.87 2.19 0.76
C GLY A 211 20.92 1.00 0.70
N LEU A 212 20.12 0.84 1.74
CA LEU A 212 19.07 -0.16 1.85
C LEU A 212 18.01 -0.03 0.76
N PHE A 213 17.70 1.20 0.32
CA PHE A 213 16.82 1.44 -0.82
C PHE A 213 17.36 0.78 -2.11
N THR A 214 18.63 1.03 -2.45
CA THR A 214 19.26 0.40 -3.62
C THR A 214 19.29 -1.12 -3.49
N ARG A 215 19.58 -1.64 -2.29
CA ARG A 215 19.58 -3.09 -2.01
C ARG A 215 18.21 -3.75 -2.13
N ALA A 216 17.13 -2.99 -1.90
CA ALA A 216 15.75 -3.46 -2.02
C ALA A 216 15.17 -3.30 -3.44
N SER A 217 15.96 -2.85 -4.42
CA SER A 217 15.51 -2.57 -5.78
C SER A 217 14.86 -3.80 -6.43
N GLY A 218 13.74 -3.57 -7.13
CA GLY A 218 12.87 -4.61 -7.70
C GLY A 218 12.05 -5.38 -6.66
N GLY A 219 12.25 -5.13 -5.36
CA GLY A 219 11.67 -5.87 -4.25
C GLY A 219 10.91 -4.97 -3.26
N THR A 220 10.99 -5.30 -1.97
CA THR A 220 10.29 -4.60 -0.89
C THR A 220 11.26 -4.23 0.23
N LEU A 221 11.29 -2.96 0.61
CA LEU A 221 11.96 -2.47 1.82
C LEU A 221 10.94 -2.45 2.96
N PHE A 222 11.20 -3.21 4.02
CA PHE A 222 10.39 -3.22 5.23
C PHE A 222 11.07 -2.43 6.35
N LEU A 223 10.43 -1.35 6.80
CA LEU A 223 10.89 -0.50 7.90
C LEU A 223 10.08 -0.80 9.16
N ASP A 224 10.63 -1.59 10.09
CA ASP A 224 10.03 -1.76 11.40
C ASP A 224 10.43 -0.61 12.33
N GLU A 225 9.54 -0.29 13.26
CA GLU A 225 9.66 0.83 14.18
C GLU A 225 9.93 2.17 13.48
N LEU A 226 9.18 2.46 12.40
CA LEU A 226 9.29 3.70 11.61
C LEU A 226 9.23 4.97 12.48
N GLY A 227 8.48 4.92 13.59
CA GLY A 227 8.34 6.02 14.53
C GLY A 227 9.63 6.43 15.25
N GLU A 228 10.67 5.59 15.22
CA GLU A 228 11.98 5.87 15.84
C GLU A 228 12.89 6.67 14.91
N LEU A 229 12.53 6.87 13.64
CA LEU A 229 13.29 7.71 12.72
C LEU A 229 13.15 9.19 13.08
N SER A 230 14.25 9.93 13.03
CA SER A 230 14.24 11.37 13.22
C SER A 230 13.40 12.09 12.15
N PRO A 231 12.80 13.26 12.45
CA PRO A 231 11.98 13.99 11.47
C PRO A 231 12.71 14.32 10.16
N ALA A 232 14.02 14.56 10.22
CA ALA A 232 14.84 14.82 9.04
C ALA A 232 14.90 13.61 8.10
N VAL A 233 15.05 12.40 8.65
CA VAL A 233 15.07 11.14 7.89
C VAL A 233 13.69 10.84 7.33
N GLN A 234 12.62 11.07 8.12
CA GLN A 234 11.25 10.92 7.64
C GLN A 234 10.94 11.85 6.46
N ALA A 235 11.42 13.10 6.48
CA ALA A 235 11.26 14.03 5.36
C ALA A 235 11.97 13.52 4.09
N LYS A 236 13.17 12.92 4.21
CA LYS A 236 13.87 12.30 3.08
C LYS A 236 13.15 11.05 2.57
N LEU A 237 12.58 10.25 3.48
CA LEU A 237 11.77 9.08 3.12
C LEU A 237 10.54 9.49 2.31
N LEU A 238 9.86 10.57 2.70
CA LEU A 238 8.72 11.11 1.96
C LEU A 238 9.12 11.52 0.54
N ARG A 239 10.22 12.27 0.39
CA ARG A 239 10.75 12.62 -0.94
C ARG A 239 11.10 11.39 -1.77
N ALA A 240 11.68 10.36 -1.15
CA ALA A 240 11.99 9.11 -1.84
C ALA A 240 10.75 8.41 -2.41
N LEU A 241 9.63 8.45 -1.68
CA LEU A 241 8.35 7.90 -2.13
C LEU A 241 7.72 8.73 -3.25
N GLU A 242 7.76 10.06 -3.12
CA GLU A 242 7.18 10.99 -4.10
C GLU A 242 7.94 10.99 -5.42
N GLU A 243 9.26 11.08 -5.36
CA GLU A 243 10.14 11.19 -6.53
C GLU A 243 10.50 9.82 -7.13
N ARG A 244 10.24 8.72 -6.40
CA ARG A 244 10.72 7.36 -6.73
C ARG A 244 12.24 7.35 -6.99
N ALA A 245 12.97 8.15 -6.21
CA ALA A 245 14.40 8.34 -6.32
C ALA A 245 15.00 8.70 -4.96
N ILE A 246 16.24 8.31 -4.70
CA ILE A 246 16.97 8.66 -3.47
C ILE A 246 18.21 9.48 -3.80
N THR A 247 18.65 10.35 -2.89
CA THR A 247 19.94 11.03 -3.02
C THR A 247 20.88 10.50 -1.94
N PRO A 248 21.93 9.73 -2.30
CA PRO A 248 22.93 9.29 -1.33
C PRO A 248 23.59 10.48 -0.62
N VAL A 249 24.03 10.30 0.62
CA VAL A 249 24.67 11.37 1.38
C VAL A 249 25.93 11.84 0.64
N GLY A 250 26.02 13.15 0.41
CA GLY A 250 27.11 13.78 -0.35
C GLY A 250 26.99 13.66 -1.87
N ALA A 251 25.98 12.97 -2.41
CA ALA A 251 25.75 12.90 -3.85
C ALA A 251 25.11 14.18 -4.38
N PRO A 252 25.47 14.63 -5.60
CA PRO A 252 24.93 15.86 -6.18
C PRO A 252 23.56 15.68 -6.86
N ARG A 253 23.12 14.44 -7.10
CA ARG A 253 21.91 14.14 -7.86
C ARG A 253 21.16 12.92 -7.29
N PRO A 254 19.83 12.88 -7.42
CA PRO A 254 19.04 11.71 -7.07
C PRO A 254 19.25 10.56 -8.08
N GLU A 255 19.10 9.35 -7.58
CA GLU A 255 19.17 8.08 -8.32
C GLU A 255 17.80 7.40 -8.25
N PRO A 256 17.21 6.99 -9.39
CA PRO A 256 15.90 6.34 -9.40
C PRO A 256 15.94 5.01 -8.67
N VAL A 257 14.88 4.71 -7.93
CA VAL A 257 14.71 3.43 -7.23
C VAL A 257 13.33 2.85 -7.48
N ASP A 258 13.30 1.56 -7.81
CA ASP A 258 12.07 0.80 -7.90
C ASP A 258 11.94 -0.10 -6.65
N VAL A 259 11.35 0.44 -5.59
CA VAL A 259 11.21 -0.23 -4.30
C VAL A 259 9.80 -0.06 -3.80
N ARG A 260 9.16 -1.16 -3.38
CA ARG A 260 7.94 -1.06 -2.60
C ARG A 260 8.28 -0.83 -1.13
N LEU A 261 7.68 0.18 -0.52
CA LEU A 261 7.84 0.42 0.92
C LEU A 261 6.72 -0.24 1.73
N VAL A 262 7.10 -1.02 2.72
CA VAL A 262 6.21 -1.45 3.81
C VAL A 262 6.80 -0.92 5.10
N ALA A 263 6.00 -0.30 5.94
CA ALA A 263 6.46 0.21 7.23
C ALA A 263 5.60 -0.34 8.36
N ALA A 264 6.19 -0.46 9.53
CA ALA A 264 5.51 -0.87 10.75
C ALA A 264 5.80 0.08 11.90
N THR A 265 4.80 0.27 12.75
CA THR A 265 4.94 1.07 13.98
C THR A 265 3.92 0.62 15.02
N LYS A 266 4.17 0.96 16.28
CA LYS A 266 3.27 0.71 17.42
C LYS A 266 2.08 1.67 17.42
N ARG A 267 2.24 2.87 16.84
CA ARG A 267 1.32 4.00 16.98
C ARG A 267 0.70 4.46 15.68
#